data_AF-K1R725-F1
#
_entry.id   AF-K1R725-F1
#
_cell.length_a   1.000
_cell.length_b   1.000
_cell.length_c   1.000
_cell.angle_alpha   90.00
_cell.angle_beta   90.00
_cell.angle_gamma   90.00
#
_symmetry.space_group_name_H-M   'P 1'
#
loop_
_entity.id
_entity.type
_entity.pdbx_description
1 polymer ?
#
loop_
_entity_poly.entity_id
_entity_poly.type
_entity_poly.pdbx_seq_one_letter_code
_entity_poly.pdbx_strand_id
1 'polypeptide(L)'
;MMRPSEIYFSQDSIKNKFDNGQTIYSSLRMCEEDPYAIRLIPTMRVCMKNGKWFTLDNRRLWVFRRLEEDGHITDVDVNVVSSDRLTARKFTTTNGGVSVRIRQPRVDLDDYDEYDDGLLYDGDDSNDFDDFW
;
A
#
# COMPACT_ATOMS: atom_id res chain seq x y z
N MET A 1 18.84 -15.87 -1.10
CA MET A 1 17.38 -15.91 -0.96
C MET A 1 17.01 -15.96 0.51
N MET A 2 15.86 -15.41 0.87
CA MET A 2 15.32 -15.38 2.23
C MET A 2 13.80 -15.48 2.18
N ARG A 3 13.17 -16.03 3.22
CA ARG A 3 11.72 -15.99 3.34
C ARG A 3 11.26 -14.58 3.73
N PRO A 4 10.21 -14.01 3.11
CA PRO A 4 9.69 -12.70 3.52
C PRO A 4 9.33 -12.60 5.01
N SER A 5 8.86 -13.69 5.60
CA SER A 5 8.55 -13.83 7.04
C SER A 5 9.77 -13.73 7.96
N GLU A 6 10.99 -14.01 7.47
CA GLU A 6 12.25 -13.89 8.23
C GLU A 6 12.84 -12.48 8.22
N ILE A 7 12.32 -11.59 7.37
CA ILE A 7 12.80 -10.21 7.21
C ILE A 7 11.87 -9.26 7.96
N TYR A 8 12.41 -8.39 8.80
CA TYR A 8 11.67 -7.46 9.65
C TYR A 8 11.57 -6.06 9.03
N PHE A 9 10.48 -5.35 9.35
CA PHE A 9 10.31 -3.94 9.00
C PHE A 9 11.24 -3.06 9.83
N SER A 10 11.94 -2.13 9.18
CA SER A 10 12.73 -1.11 9.88
C SER A 10 11.88 0.05 10.38
N GLN A 11 10.71 0.28 9.77
CA GLN A 11 9.83 1.40 10.07
C GLN A 11 8.56 0.95 10.77
N ASP A 12 8.03 1.81 11.64
CA ASP A 12 6.71 1.65 12.28
C ASP A 12 5.56 1.81 11.29
N SER A 13 5.78 2.60 10.23
CA SER A 13 4.75 2.93 9.28
C SER A 13 5.27 3.19 7.86
N ILE A 14 4.44 2.87 6.86
CA ILE A 14 4.71 3.05 5.43
C ILE A 14 3.62 3.88 4.74
N LYS A 15 3.98 4.56 3.66
CA LYS A 15 2.99 5.12 2.72
C LYS A 15 2.31 3.99 1.95
N ASN A 16 1.06 4.18 1.57
CA ASN A 16 0.31 3.25 0.71
C ASN A 16 0.75 3.27 -0.77
N LYS A 17 1.56 4.26 -1.18
CA LYS A 17 2.06 4.45 -2.55
C LYS A 17 3.58 4.32 -2.62
N PHE A 18 4.06 3.77 -3.72
CA PHE A 18 5.44 3.85 -4.19
C PHE A 18 5.73 5.24 -4.77
N ASP A 19 7.00 5.53 -5.03
CA ASP A 19 7.42 6.85 -5.51
C ASP A 19 6.99 7.10 -6.97
N ASN A 20 6.63 6.05 -7.70
CA ASN A 20 6.03 6.10 -9.04
C ASN A 20 4.49 6.25 -9.01
N GLY A 21 3.88 6.46 -7.84
CA GLY A 21 2.43 6.64 -7.68
C GLY A 21 1.61 5.36 -7.53
N GLN A 22 2.18 4.20 -7.88
CA GLN A 22 1.52 2.90 -7.75
C GLN A 22 1.24 2.56 -6.27
N THR A 23 0.09 1.98 -5.96
CA THR A 23 -0.22 1.58 -4.57
C THR A 23 0.33 0.19 -4.26
N ILE A 24 0.68 -0.06 -2.99
CA ILE A 24 1.09 -1.39 -2.52
C ILE A 24 0.00 -2.46 -2.78
N TYR A 25 -1.27 -2.06 -2.74
CA TYR A 25 -2.41 -2.93 -3.03
C TYR A 25 -2.51 -3.27 -4.52
N SER A 26 -2.34 -2.28 -5.40
CA SER A 26 -2.32 -2.52 -6.85
C SER A 26 -1.13 -3.40 -7.26
N SER A 27 0.04 -3.21 -6.63
CA SER A 27 1.20 -4.06 -6.88
C SER A 27 0.99 -5.49 -6.40
N LEU A 28 0.37 -5.67 -5.22
CA LEU A 28 0.00 -6.98 -4.71
C LEU A 28 -0.94 -7.69 -5.69
N ARG A 29 -2.04 -7.05 -6.08
CA ARG A 29 -3.01 -7.62 -7.02
C ARG A 29 -2.40 -8.03 -8.35
N MET A 30 -1.54 -7.20 -8.94
CA MET A 30 -0.85 -7.55 -10.19
C MET A 30 0.05 -8.79 -10.02
N CYS A 31 0.66 -8.96 -8.85
CA CYS A 31 1.51 -10.12 -8.55
C CYS A 31 0.71 -11.39 -8.28
N GLU A 32 -0.47 -11.27 -7.69
CA GLU A 32 -1.42 -12.38 -7.50
C GLU A 32 -1.95 -12.87 -8.86
N GLU A 33 -2.24 -11.93 -9.78
CA GLU A 33 -2.76 -12.22 -11.12
C GLU A 33 -1.67 -12.75 -12.09
N ASP A 34 -0.44 -12.26 -11.98
CA ASP A 34 0.67 -12.62 -12.87
C ASP A 34 1.99 -12.85 -12.11
N PRO A 35 2.48 -14.11 -12.06
CA PRO A 35 3.79 -14.44 -11.47
C PRO A 35 4.97 -13.70 -12.11
N TYR A 36 4.86 -13.24 -13.36
CA TYR A 36 5.90 -12.43 -13.99
C TYR A 36 6.02 -11.05 -13.33
N ALA A 37 4.91 -10.46 -12.85
CA ALA A 37 4.92 -9.18 -12.16
C ALA A 37 5.73 -9.21 -10.85
N ILE A 38 5.80 -10.37 -10.18
CA ILE A 38 6.65 -10.57 -8.99
C ILE A 38 8.12 -10.29 -9.33
N ARG A 39 8.58 -10.73 -10.50
CA ARG A 39 9.97 -10.55 -10.97
C ARG A 39 10.31 -9.11 -11.35
N LEU A 40 9.29 -8.28 -11.58
CA LEU A 40 9.45 -6.86 -11.89
C LEU A 40 9.63 -6.01 -10.63
N ILE A 41 9.28 -6.53 -9.44
CA ILE A 41 9.52 -5.82 -8.19
C ILE A 41 11.04 -5.77 -7.95
N PRO A 42 11.64 -4.58 -7.80
CA PRO A 42 13.09 -4.50 -7.65
C PRO A 42 13.56 -5.14 -6.33
N THR A 43 14.68 -5.85 -6.40
CA THR A 43 15.30 -6.58 -5.28
C THR A 43 15.37 -5.72 -4.01
N MET A 44 14.99 -6.31 -2.87
CA MET A 44 15.02 -5.62 -1.59
C MET A 44 16.43 -5.55 -1.02
N ARG A 45 16.74 -4.46 -0.32
CA ARG A 45 17.95 -4.34 0.48
C ARG A 45 17.67 -4.71 1.92
N VAL A 46 18.50 -5.57 2.47
CA VAL A 46 18.40 -6.03 3.87
C VAL A 46 19.73 -5.85 4.59
N CYS A 47 19.69 -5.61 5.89
CA CYS A 47 20.90 -5.56 6.73
C CYS A 47 20.68 -6.27 8.06
N MET A 48 21.75 -6.86 8.61
CA MET A 48 21.73 -7.48 9.93
C MET A 48 21.88 -6.39 11.00
N LYS A 49 20.99 -6.38 12.00
CA LYS A 49 21.09 -5.52 13.18
C LYS A 49 20.55 -6.26 14.39
N ASN A 50 21.33 -6.34 15.47
CA ASN A 50 20.97 -7.02 16.72
C ASN A 50 20.47 -8.47 16.49
N GLY A 51 21.13 -9.21 15.59
CA GLY A 51 20.78 -10.60 15.27
C GLY A 51 19.51 -10.79 14.43
N LYS A 52 18.92 -9.71 13.89
CA LYS A 52 17.75 -9.75 13.01
C LYS A 52 18.01 -9.07 11.67
N TRP A 53 17.37 -9.59 10.64
CA TRP A 53 17.41 -9.01 9.29
C TRP A 53 16.33 -7.94 9.14
N PHE A 54 16.74 -6.70 8.89
CA PHE A 54 15.81 -5.60 8.64
C PHE A 54 15.86 -5.16 7.19
N THR A 55 14.68 -4.89 6.61
CA THR A 55 14.58 -4.30 5.26
C THR A 55 14.80 -2.79 5.30
N LEU A 56 15.40 -2.24 4.24
CA LEU A 56 15.39 -0.80 3.96
C LEU A 56 14.20 -0.41 3.06
N ASP A 57 13.51 -1.39 2.49
CA ASP A 57 12.49 -1.25 1.46
C ASP A 57 11.12 -1.74 1.97
N ASN A 58 10.64 -1.14 3.08
CA ASN A 58 9.46 -1.60 3.83
C ASN A 58 8.19 -1.81 2.98
N ARG A 59 7.92 -0.96 1.99
CA ARG A 59 6.77 -1.11 1.09
C ARG A 59 6.83 -2.40 0.27
N ARG A 60 8.03 -2.80 -0.19
CA ARG A 60 8.22 -4.04 -0.97
C ARG A 60 8.10 -5.27 -0.08
N LEU A 61 8.66 -5.23 1.13
CA LEU A 61 8.53 -6.32 2.09
C LEU A 61 7.07 -6.59 2.43
N TRP A 62 6.25 -5.53 2.55
CA TRP A 62 4.82 -5.67 2.78
C TRP A 62 4.14 -6.48 1.68
N VAL A 63 4.44 -6.19 0.40
CA VAL A 63 3.89 -6.94 -0.74
C VAL A 63 4.36 -8.39 -0.72
N PHE A 64 5.66 -8.63 -0.55
CA PHE A 64 6.21 -9.99 -0.55
C PHE A 64 5.70 -10.85 0.62
N ARG A 65 5.48 -10.27 1.80
CA ARG A 65 4.90 -11.02 2.93
C ARG A 65 3.46 -11.45 2.64
N ARG A 66 2.65 -10.61 1.99
CA ARG A 66 1.30 -11.01 1.55
C ARG A 66 1.36 -12.13 0.53
N LEU A 67 2.21 -12.00 -0.48
CA LEU A 67 2.41 -13.07 -1.45
C LEU A 67 2.91 -14.38 -0.82
N GLU A 68 3.72 -14.34 0.24
CA GLU A 68 4.11 -15.55 0.98
C GLU A 68 2.94 -16.13 1.78
N GLU A 69 2.19 -15.28 2.50
CA GLU A 69 1.00 -15.66 3.27
C GLU A 69 -0.07 -16.33 2.38
N ASP A 70 -0.25 -15.82 1.17
CA ASP A 70 -1.20 -16.31 0.16
C ASP A 70 -0.64 -17.50 -0.66
N GLY A 71 0.62 -17.89 -0.44
CA GLY A 71 1.24 -19.07 -1.04
C GLY A 71 1.76 -18.89 -2.47
N HIS A 72 1.86 -17.64 -2.97
CA HIS A 72 2.40 -17.33 -4.29
C HIS A 72 3.93 -17.45 -4.36
N ILE A 73 4.63 -17.25 -3.24
CA ILE A 73 6.09 -17.34 -3.14
C ILE A 73 6.52 -17.99 -1.82
N THR A 74 7.71 -18.58 -1.79
CA THR A 74 8.35 -19.04 -0.54
C THR A 74 9.51 -18.14 -0.15
N ASP A 75 10.27 -17.70 -1.14
CA ASP A 75 11.54 -17.00 -0.97
C ASP A 75 11.65 -15.83 -1.94
N VAL A 76 12.46 -14.85 -1.56
CA VAL A 76 12.81 -13.70 -2.40
C VAL A 76 14.31 -13.50 -2.45
N ASP A 77 14.77 -12.98 -3.60
CA ASP A 77 16.13 -12.47 -3.71
C ASP A 77 16.28 -11.17 -2.93
N VAL A 78 17.40 -11.06 -2.22
CA VAL A 78 17.73 -9.90 -1.38
C VAL A 78 19.18 -9.48 -1.63
N ASN A 79 19.41 -8.18 -1.54
CA ASN A 79 20.74 -7.59 -1.54
C ASN A 79 21.13 -7.26 -0.10
N VAL A 80 22.13 -7.98 0.43
CA VAL A 80 22.65 -7.72 1.76
C VAL A 80 23.55 -6.50 1.74
N VAL A 81 23.22 -5.50 2.56
CA VAL A 81 23.96 -4.24 2.66
C VAL A 81 24.45 -4.02 4.10
N SER A 82 25.47 -3.17 4.26
CA SER A 82 25.98 -2.77 5.59
C SER A 82 24.86 -2.18 6.46
N SER A 83 24.89 -2.51 7.76
CA SER A 83 24.01 -1.94 8.78
C SER A 83 24.05 -0.42 8.85
N ASP A 84 25.14 0.21 8.42
CA ASP A 84 25.28 1.69 8.43
C ASP A 84 24.28 2.38 7.49
N ARG A 85 23.77 1.65 6.48
CA ARG A 85 22.71 2.15 5.60
C ARG A 85 21.38 2.31 6.34
N LEU A 86 21.21 1.63 7.47
CA LEU A 86 20.06 1.72 8.35
C LEU A 86 20.26 2.79 9.44
N THR A 87 20.22 4.04 9.00
CA THR A 87 20.33 5.22 9.88
C THR A 87 19.23 5.24 10.95
N ALA A 88 19.47 5.90 12.08
CA ALA A 88 18.46 6.09 13.14
C ALA A 88 17.13 6.66 12.62
N ARG A 89 17.17 7.61 11.67
CA ARG A 89 15.97 8.18 11.03
C ARG A 89 15.13 7.16 10.26
N LYS A 90 15.77 6.09 9.74
CA LYS A 90 15.11 5.02 8.98
C LYS A 90 14.70 3.83 9.84
N PHE A 91 15.09 3.82 11.12
CA PHE A 91 14.81 2.74 12.04
C PHE A 91 13.84 3.24 13.13
N THR A 92 12.54 3.17 12.83
CA THR A 92 11.47 3.73 13.67
C THR A 92 10.55 2.68 14.25
N THR A 93 10.73 1.40 13.92
CA THR A 93 9.87 0.33 14.46
C THR A 93 9.88 0.28 15.99
N THR A 94 8.71 0.12 16.59
CA THR A 94 8.50 -0.02 18.04
C THR A 94 8.05 -1.42 18.46
N ASN A 95 7.74 -2.29 17.50
CA ASN A 95 7.28 -3.67 17.70
C ASN A 95 8.35 -4.71 17.27
N GLY A 96 9.61 -4.29 17.22
CA GLY A 96 10.71 -5.15 16.76
C GLY A 96 10.67 -5.50 15.26
N GLY A 97 9.90 -4.75 14.47
CA GLY A 97 9.77 -4.91 13.02
C GLY A 97 8.82 -6.02 12.58
N VAL A 98 7.97 -6.51 13.48
CA VAL A 98 7.06 -7.62 13.19
C VAL A 98 5.93 -7.19 12.25
N SER A 99 5.40 -5.99 12.42
CA SER A 99 4.33 -5.44 11.59
C SER A 99 4.56 -3.95 11.31
N VAL A 100 3.83 -3.42 10.33
CA VAL A 100 3.94 -2.04 9.89
C VAL A 100 2.57 -1.43 9.67
N ARG A 101 2.35 -0.20 10.12
CA ARG A 101 1.11 0.54 9.92
C ARG A 101 1.11 1.23 8.56
N ILE A 102 0.07 1.02 7.76
CA ILE A 102 -0.12 1.75 6.50
C ILE A 102 -0.72 3.11 6.84
N ARG A 103 -0.06 4.19 6.39
CA ARG A 103 -0.54 5.56 6.60
C ARG A 103 -1.72 5.84 5.67
N GLN A 104 -2.83 6.29 6.21
CA GLN A 104 -3.95 6.77 5.42
C GLN A 104 -3.60 8.11 4.76
N PRO A 105 -4.04 8.33 3.50
CA PRO A 105 -4.04 9.67 2.92
C PRO A 105 -4.84 10.61 3.84
N ARG A 106 -4.40 11.86 3.99
CA ARG A 106 -5.32 12.89 4.44
C ARG A 106 -6.32 13.08 3.31
N VAL A 107 -7.59 12.84 3.60
CA VAL A 107 -8.68 13.26 2.73
C VAL A 107 -8.96 14.68 3.18
N ASP A 108 -8.50 15.65 2.39
CA ASP A 108 -8.92 17.03 2.61
C ASP A 108 -10.39 17.06 2.17
N LEU A 109 -11.31 17.24 3.13
CA LEU A 109 -12.76 17.18 2.94
C LEU A 109 -13.30 18.32 2.06
N ASP A 110 -12.41 19.19 1.58
CA ASP A 110 -12.74 20.44 0.90
C ASP A 110 -12.81 20.27 -0.64
N ASP A 111 -12.57 19.05 -1.15
CA ASP A 111 -12.66 18.69 -2.58
C ASP A 111 -14.01 18.02 -2.92
N TYR A 112 -15.03 18.23 -2.07
CA TYR A 112 -16.42 18.11 -2.52
C TYR A 112 -16.72 19.35 -3.35
N ASP A 113 -16.35 19.29 -4.63
CA ASP A 113 -16.95 20.15 -5.64
C ASP A 113 -18.47 19.98 -5.52
N GLU A 114 -19.08 21.03 -5.03
CA GLU A 114 -20.50 21.36 -5.12
C GLU A 114 -20.97 20.99 -6.52
N TYR A 115 -21.72 19.88 -6.65
CA TYR A 115 -22.60 19.70 -7.78
C TYR A 115 -23.66 20.80 -7.64
N ASP A 116 -23.34 21.96 -8.20
CA ASP A 116 -24.31 22.95 -8.67
C ASP A 116 -25.10 22.29 -9.82
N ASP A 117 -26.00 21.37 -9.48
CA ASP A 117 -27.08 20.98 -10.37
C ASP A 117 -28.23 21.97 -10.14
N GLY A 118 -28.07 23.15 -10.74
CA GLY A 118 -29.11 24.18 -10.87
C GLY A 118 -30.36 23.71 -11.62
N LEU A 119 -31.08 22.73 -11.08
CA LEU A 119 -32.46 22.43 -11.44
C LEU A 119 -33.38 23.36 -10.65
N LEU A 120 -33.39 24.62 -11.05
CA LEU A 120 -34.59 25.44 -10.98
C LEU A 120 -35.59 24.84 -11.98
N TYR A 121 -36.35 23.84 -11.54
CA TYR A 121 -37.68 23.64 -12.11
C TYR A 121 -38.60 24.61 -11.37
N ASP A 122 -38.91 25.71 -12.05
CA ASP A 122 -39.89 26.70 -11.64
C ASP A 122 -41.21 26.00 -11.29
N GLY A 123 -41.78 26.41 -10.16
CA GLY A 123 -43.06 25.93 -9.68
C GLY A 123 -44.26 26.49 -10.47
N ASP A 124 -45.37 25.78 -10.25
CA ASP A 124 -46.77 26.12 -10.52
C ASP A 124 -47.23 26.21 -11.99
N ASP A 125 -48.15 25.33 -12.39
CA ASP A 125 -49.55 25.59 -12.04
C ASP A 125 -50.44 24.35 -12.27
N SER A 126 -51.45 24.25 -11.40
CA SER A 126 -52.58 23.33 -11.39
C SER A 126 -53.31 23.16 -12.73
N ASN A 127 -53.86 21.95 -12.93
CA ASN A 127 -55.11 21.56 -13.62
C ASN A 127 -54.93 20.08 -14.01
N ASP A 128 -55.87 19.16 -13.93
CA ASP A 128 -57.18 19.05 -13.30
C ASP A 128 -57.47 17.55 -13.38
N PHE A 129 -58.34 17.05 -12.51
CA PHE A 129 -59.01 15.76 -12.72
C PHE A 129 -59.67 15.75 -14.12
N ASP A 130 -59.48 14.69 -14.90
CA ASP A 130 -60.56 13.83 -15.41
C ASP A 130 -60.19 12.96 -16.65
N ASP A 131 -60.73 11.75 -16.60
CA ASP A 131 -61.28 10.90 -17.68
C ASP A 131 -60.43 10.11 -18.69
N PHE A 132 -60.56 8.77 -18.54
CA PHE A 132 -60.95 7.76 -19.53
C PHE A 132 -60.61 7.97 -21.01
N TRP A 133 -59.89 7.01 -21.62
CA TRP A 133 -60.40 6.01 -22.60
C TRP A 133 -59.41 4.84 -22.72
#